data_AF-A0A7Y8MHK8-F1
#
_entry.id   AF-A0A7Y8MHK8-F1
#
_cell.length_a   1.000
_cell.length_b   1.000
_cell.length_c   1.000
_cell.angle_alpha   90.00
_cell.angle_beta   90.00
_cell.angle_gamma   90.00
#
_symmetry.space_group_name_H-M   'P 1'
#
loop_
_entity.id
_entity.type
_entity.pdbx_description
1 polymer ?
#
loop_
_entity_poly.entity_id
_entity_poly.type
_entity_poly.pdbx_seq_one_letter_code
_entity_poly.pdbx_strand_id
1 'polypeptide(L)'
;MSKWSSARSRLCAALLIATLGLAACSDRSKAGASASDRRSATVTEVDLDVEPVSQEEPGLVRSRWETANAGAREVTGNLTVSLEEGRGGPLALAFANGVTLRAEELAVHEAGARVGAAADTTFRTVLGVPAEVRARVYRVIDERTSASAAAGGLCGREARTTAIAAAEFVDEGGDWALRIAAFKGRRPPGERGAEPEICGVFAFRQPG
;
A
#
# COMPACT_ATOMS: atom_id res chain seq x y z
N MET A 1 30.20 29.09 31.73
CA MET A 1 31.52 28.51 32.06
C MET A 1 31.31 27.42 33.10
N SER A 2 31.98 26.27 32.95
CA SER A 2 31.88 24.99 33.72
C SER A 2 31.06 23.91 33.03
N LYS A 3 31.52 22.66 32.90
CA LYS A 3 32.85 22.03 33.01
C LYS A 3 32.70 20.64 32.33
N TRP A 4 33.74 20.23 31.60
CA TRP A 4 33.91 18.94 30.92
C TRP A 4 33.71 17.73 31.83
N SER A 5 33.22 16.61 31.30
CA SER A 5 33.81 15.29 31.61
C SER A 5 33.58 14.30 30.46
N SER A 6 34.70 13.72 30.04
CA SER A 6 34.85 12.72 28.99
C SER A 6 34.88 11.32 29.60
N ALA A 7 34.37 10.30 28.92
CA ALA A 7 34.76 8.90 29.17
C ALA A 7 34.86 8.14 27.85
N ARG A 8 36.11 7.79 27.51
CA ARG A 8 36.48 6.83 26.46
C ARG A 8 36.39 5.42 27.06
N SER A 9 35.94 4.44 26.28
CA SER A 9 36.34 3.05 26.49
C SER A 9 36.68 2.38 25.15
N ARG A 10 37.78 1.64 25.17
CA ARG A 10 38.48 1.01 24.05
C ARG A 10 38.35 -0.53 24.15
N LEU A 11 38.71 -1.21 23.04
CA LEU A 11 39.18 -2.61 22.92
C LEU A 11 38.06 -3.69 22.96
N CYS A 12 38.08 -4.76 22.14
CA CYS A 12 39.17 -5.67 21.75
C CYS A 12 38.89 -6.35 20.39
N ALA A 13 39.98 -6.82 19.77
CA ALA A 13 40.04 -7.57 18.51
C ALA A 13 40.14 -9.10 18.75
N ALA A 14 39.80 -9.90 17.74
CA ALA A 14 40.37 -11.23 17.40
C ALA A 14 39.79 -11.69 16.03
N LEU A 15 40.56 -11.93 14.95
CA LEU A 15 41.33 -13.14 14.55
C LEU A 15 40.53 -14.46 14.62
N LEU A 16 40.60 -15.47 13.73
CA LEU A 16 41.13 -15.77 12.37
C LEU A 16 40.80 -17.29 12.17
N ILE A 17 40.72 -17.81 10.93
CA ILE A 17 41.19 -19.16 10.46
C ILE A 17 40.24 -19.81 9.43
N ALA A 18 40.83 -20.10 8.26
CA ALA A 18 40.29 -20.86 7.14
C ALA A 18 40.64 -22.36 7.25
N THR A 19 39.83 -23.24 6.68
CA THR A 19 40.22 -24.62 6.35
C THR A 19 39.72 -25.00 4.95
N LEU A 20 40.66 -25.31 4.05
CA LEU A 20 40.45 -25.97 2.76
C LEU A 20 40.49 -27.48 2.96
N GLY A 21 39.57 -28.21 2.35
CA GLY A 21 39.62 -29.67 2.20
C GLY A 21 39.48 -30.07 0.74
N LEU A 22 40.59 -30.45 0.12
CA LEU A 22 40.66 -31.18 -1.15
C LEU A 22 40.64 -32.68 -0.85
N ALA A 23 39.74 -33.42 -1.48
CA ALA A 23 39.87 -34.87 -1.65
C ALA A 23 39.50 -35.23 -3.09
N ALA A 24 40.48 -35.76 -3.81
CA ALA A 24 40.38 -36.33 -5.14
C ALA A 24 39.95 -37.79 -5.05
N CYS A 25 39.22 -38.29 -6.07
CA CYS A 25 39.37 -39.65 -6.61
C CYS A 25 38.55 -39.78 -7.91
N SER A 26 39.26 -40.05 -9.00
CA SER A 26 38.75 -40.51 -10.29
C SER A 26 38.71 -42.04 -10.33
N ASP A 27 37.68 -42.66 -10.94
CA ASP A 27 37.84 -43.46 -12.17
C ASP A 27 36.50 -43.99 -12.73
N ARG A 28 36.47 -44.21 -14.05
CA ARG A 28 35.40 -44.77 -14.89
C ARG A 28 35.30 -46.30 -14.73
N SER A 29 34.09 -46.86 -14.86
CA SER A 29 33.73 -47.77 -15.99
C SER A 29 32.34 -48.44 -15.86
N LYS A 30 31.57 -48.27 -16.94
CA LYS A 30 30.66 -49.20 -17.67
C LYS A 30 29.46 -49.90 -16.99
N ALA A 31 28.31 -49.53 -17.56
CA ALA A 31 27.26 -50.38 -18.17
C ALA A 31 26.33 -51.21 -17.25
N GLY A 32 25.07 -50.79 -17.23
CA GLY A 32 23.92 -51.59 -16.84
C GLY A 32 22.64 -50.89 -17.31
N ALA A 33 21.96 -51.48 -18.28
CA ALA A 33 20.73 -50.97 -18.86
C ALA A 33 19.57 -50.95 -17.86
N SER A 34 18.70 -49.94 -17.97
CA SER A 34 17.24 -50.11 -17.91
C SER A 34 16.56 -48.84 -18.39
N ALA A 35 15.81 -48.98 -19.49
CA ALA A 35 14.87 -47.99 -19.94
C ALA A 35 13.79 -47.79 -18.86
N SER A 36 13.64 -46.55 -18.39
CA SER A 36 12.42 -46.10 -17.75
C SER A 36 11.99 -44.83 -18.47
N ASP A 37 10.91 -45.01 -19.21
CA ASP A 37 10.06 -44.07 -19.90
C ASP A 37 9.79 -42.81 -19.03
N ARG A 38 10.69 -41.81 -19.12
CA ARG A 38 10.37 -40.46 -18.67
C ARG A 38 9.71 -39.75 -19.84
N ARG A 39 8.38 -39.75 -19.84
CA ARG A 39 7.59 -38.70 -20.50
C ARG A 39 8.17 -37.36 -20.05
N SER A 40 8.88 -36.70 -20.95
CA SER A 40 9.19 -35.28 -20.83
C SER A 40 7.84 -34.58 -20.74
N ALA A 41 7.42 -34.24 -19.52
CA ALA A 41 6.36 -33.27 -19.33
C ALA A 41 6.89 -31.98 -19.94
N THR A 42 6.40 -31.64 -21.12
CA THR A 42 6.58 -30.31 -21.71
C THR A 42 6.07 -29.34 -20.66
N VAL A 43 6.97 -28.66 -19.97
CA VAL A 43 6.60 -27.52 -19.13
C VAL A 43 6.11 -26.48 -20.12
N THR A 44 4.80 -26.42 -20.30
CA THR A 44 4.15 -25.28 -20.95
C THR A 44 4.41 -24.11 -20.00
N GLU A 45 5.37 -23.27 -20.36
CA GLU A 45 5.56 -21.97 -19.75
C GLU A 45 4.22 -21.23 -19.92
N VAL A 46 3.48 -21.09 -18.83
CA VAL A 46 2.18 -20.41 -18.86
C VAL A 46 2.51 -18.95 -19.09
N ASP A 47 2.22 -18.49 -20.30
CA ASP A 47 2.31 -17.08 -20.68
C ASP A 47 1.22 -16.33 -19.93
N LEU A 48 1.58 -15.81 -18.74
CA LEU A 48 0.72 -14.97 -17.92
C LEU A 48 0.99 -13.51 -18.28
N ASP A 49 0.79 -13.15 -19.55
CA ASP A 49 0.65 -11.74 -19.94
C ASP A 49 -0.71 -11.26 -19.41
N VAL A 50 -0.72 -10.87 -18.13
CA VAL A 50 -1.86 -10.22 -17.49
C VAL A 50 -1.93 -8.80 -18.02
N GLU A 51 -3.05 -8.46 -18.68
CA GLU A 51 -3.27 -7.11 -19.20
C GLU A 51 -3.17 -6.09 -18.07
N PRO A 52 -2.37 -5.03 -18.21
CA PRO A 52 -2.19 -4.05 -17.16
C PRO A 52 -3.49 -3.30 -16.89
N VAL A 53 -3.94 -3.31 -15.63
CA VAL A 53 -5.10 -2.50 -15.21
C VAL A 53 -4.74 -1.02 -15.34
N SER A 54 -5.59 -0.27 -16.05
CA SER A 54 -5.43 1.17 -16.18
C SER A 54 -5.55 1.86 -14.82
N GLN A 55 -4.52 2.61 -14.44
CA GLN A 55 -4.41 3.25 -13.14
C GLN A 55 -3.90 4.69 -13.28
N GLU A 56 -4.43 5.60 -12.46
CA GLU A 56 -3.99 7.00 -12.40
C GLU A 56 -3.66 7.45 -10.98
N GLU A 57 -3.03 8.61 -10.88
CA GLU A 57 -2.86 9.32 -9.61
C GLU A 57 -4.17 10.02 -9.21
N PRO A 58 -4.69 9.79 -7.98
CA PRO A 58 -5.90 10.44 -7.51
C PRO A 58 -5.85 11.95 -7.67
N GLY A 59 -6.86 12.53 -8.32
CA GLY A 59 -6.97 13.98 -8.48
C GLY A 59 -6.16 14.59 -9.60
N LEU A 60 -5.38 13.78 -10.34
CA LEU A 60 -4.59 14.27 -11.48
C LEU A 60 -5.45 14.49 -12.72
N VAL A 61 -6.25 13.47 -13.08
CA VAL A 61 -7.07 13.48 -14.30
C VAL A 61 -8.54 13.74 -13.98
N ARG A 62 -9.04 13.16 -12.89
CA ARG A 62 -10.45 13.24 -12.49
C ARG A 62 -10.58 13.94 -11.15
N SER A 63 -11.47 14.93 -11.12
CA SER A 63 -11.67 15.76 -9.94
C SER A 63 -13.01 15.52 -9.23
N ARG A 64 -13.95 14.77 -9.81
CA ARG A 64 -15.28 14.56 -9.23
C ARG A 64 -15.67 13.09 -9.24
N TRP A 65 -16.29 12.68 -8.13
CA TRP A 65 -16.56 11.29 -7.81
C TRP A 65 -17.91 11.15 -7.10
N GLU A 66 -18.70 10.16 -7.50
CA GLU A 66 -19.98 9.82 -6.88
C GLU A 66 -19.79 8.64 -5.91
N THR A 67 -20.50 8.63 -4.79
CA THR A 67 -20.43 7.52 -3.83
C THR A 67 -20.88 6.19 -4.42
N ALA A 68 -20.14 5.11 -4.16
CA ALA A 68 -20.42 3.77 -4.66
C ALA A 68 -20.74 2.72 -3.57
N ASN A 69 -20.38 2.96 -2.30
CA ASN A 69 -20.74 2.08 -1.18
C ASN A 69 -21.58 2.78 -0.09
N ALA A 70 -22.16 2.00 0.81
CA ALA A 70 -22.99 2.52 1.92
C ALA A 70 -22.17 3.43 2.84
N GLY A 71 -20.93 3.04 3.17
CA GLY A 71 -20.03 3.85 3.99
C GLY A 71 -19.77 5.24 3.40
N ALA A 72 -19.49 5.35 2.10
CA ALA A 72 -19.30 6.64 1.45
C ALA A 72 -20.62 7.45 1.43
N ARG A 73 -21.76 6.83 1.13
CA ARG A 73 -23.07 7.51 1.13
C ARG A 73 -23.43 8.11 2.48
N GLU A 74 -23.20 7.37 3.55
CA GLU A 74 -23.57 7.76 4.91
C GLU A 74 -22.55 8.71 5.54
N VAL A 75 -21.25 8.43 5.38
CA VAL A 75 -20.21 9.13 6.10
C VAL A 75 -19.69 10.33 5.33
N THR A 76 -19.48 10.24 4.01
CA THR A 76 -18.73 11.27 3.25
C THR A 76 -19.57 12.04 2.23
N GLY A 77 -20.57 11.40 1.62
CA GLY A 77 -21.18 11.89 0.39
C GLY A 77 -20.19 11.91 -0.78
N ASN A 78 -20.59 12.56 -1.89
CA ASN A 78 -19.78 12.69 -3.09
C ASN A 78 -18.44 13.38 -2.80
N LEU A 79 -17.46 13.19 -3.68
CA LEU A 79 -16.09 13.63 -3.44
C LEU A 79 -15.60 14.50 -4.60
N THR A 80 -14.93 15.60 -4.24
CA THR A 80 -14.06 16.37 -5.14
C THR A 80 -12.60 16.15 -4.74
N VAL A 81 -11.75 15.87 -5.71
CA VAL A 81 -10.31 15.60 -5.52
C VAL A 81 -9.50 16.56 -6.39
N SER A 82 -8.38 17.04 -5.86
CA SER A 82 -7.41 17.81 -6.63
C SER A 82 -6.00 17.66 -6.06
N LEU A 83 -4.99 17.91 -6.89
CA LEU A 83 -3.61 18.09 -6.45
C LEU A 83 -3.30 19.58 -6.35
N GLU A 84 -2.77 20.03 -5.21
CA GLU A 84 -2.49 21.46 -4.96
C GLU A 84 -1.35 21.99 -5.86
N GLU A 85 -0.34 21.17 -6.14
CA GLU A 85 0.88 21.55 -6.86
C GLU A 85 1.11 20.71 -8.14
N GLY A 86 0.09 19.97 -8.60
CA GLY A 86 0.20 19.02 -9.70
C GLY A 86 0.74 17.65 -9.26
N ARG A 87 1.29 16.87 -10.19
CA ARG A 87 1.73 15.48 -9.96
C ARG A 87 2.68 15.39 -8.75
N GLY A 88 2.37 14.49 -7.81
CA GLY A 88 3.14 14.27 -6.59
C GLY A 88 2.98 15.37 -5.53
N GLY A 89 2.18 16.40 -5.80
CA GLY A 89 1.83 17.45 -4.84
C GLY A 89 0.83 16.96 -3.79
N PRO A 90 0.52 17.80 -2.78
CA PRO A 90 -0.47 17.46 -1.78
C PRO A 90 -1.85 17.17 -2.40
N LEU A 91 -2.46 16.09 -1.95
CA LEU A 91 -3.82 15.69 -2.30
C LEU A 91 -4.82 16.44 -1.43
N ALA A 92 -5.72 17.18 -2.07
CA ALA A 92 -6.86 17.81 -1.42
C ALA A 92 -8.13 17.02 -1.73
N LEU A 93 -8.87 16.67 -0.67
CA LEU A 93 -10.14 15.95 -0.74
C LEU A 93 -11.23 16.81 -0.10
N ALA A 94 -12.32 17.03 -0.82
CA ALA A 94 -13.50 17.72 -0.31
C ALA A 94 -14.72 16.81 -0.46
N PHE A 95 -15.22 16.34 0.67
CA PHE A 95 -16.38 15.46 0.75
C PHE A 95 -17.67 16.28 0.91
N ALA A 96 -18.76 15.83 0.29
CA ALA A 96 -20.02 16.56 0.24
C ALA A 96 -20.70 16.70 1.61
N ASN A 97 -20.37 15.84 2.57
CA ASN A 97 -20.79 15.97 3.96
C ASN A 97 -20.12 17.16 4.69
N GLY A 98 -19.09 17.79 4.10
CA GLY A 98 -18.35 18.91 4.67
C GLY A 98 -17.06 18.52 5.40
N VAL A 99 -16.56 17.30 5.23
CA VAL A 99 -15.17 16.94 5.60
C VAL A 99 -14.22 17.40 4.49
N THR A 100 -13.10 18.00 4.87
CA THR A 100 -12.00 18.30 3.94
C THR A 100 -10.69 17.76 4.47
N LEU A 101 -9.88 17.14 3.61
CA LEU A 101 -8.55 16.66 3.91
C LEU A 101 -7.50 17.32 3.02
N ARG A 102 -6.33 17.57 3.60
CA ARG A 102 -5.09 17.84 2.87
C ARG A 102 -4.07 16.78 3.26
N ALA A 103 -3.50 16.09 2.29
CA ALA A 103 -2.65 14.94 2.53
C ALA A 103 -1.39 14.94 1.64
N GLU A 104 -0.25 14.57 2.20
CA GLU A 104 1.05 14.49 1.51
C GLU A 104 1.35 13.03 1.15
N GLU A 105 1.76 12.75 -0.09
CA GLU A 105 2.13 11.37 -0.47
C GLU A 105 3.36 10.91 0.32
N LEU A 106 3.30 9.70 0.85
CA LEU A 106 4.40 9.07 1.58
C LEU A 106 5.04 7.95 0.78
N ALA A 107 4.21 7.12 0.16
CA ALA A 107 4.66 5.90 -0.49
C ALA A 107 3.62 5.37 -1.47
N VAL A 108 4.09 4.54 -2.39
CA VAL A 108 3.26 3.73 -3.28
C VAL A 108 3.59 2.26 -3.02
N HIS A 109 2.56 1.44 -2.82
CA HIS A 109 2.68 0.03 -2.49
C HIS A 109 1.94 -0.84 -3.52
N GLU A 110 2.47 -2.02 -3.80
CA GLU A 110 1.72 -3.08 -4.51
C GLU A 110 0.49 -3.49 -3.69
N ALA A 111 -0.60 -3.91 -4.37
CA ALA A 111 -1.84 -4.32 -3.69
C ALA A 111 -1.58 -5.41 -2.63
N GLY A 112 -0.71 -6.37 -2.95
CA GLY A 112 -0.36 -7.49 -2.07
C GLY A 112 0.49 -7.10 -0.85
N ALA A 113 0.97 -5.85 -0.75
CA ALA A 113 1.75 -5.41 0.39
C ALA A 113 0.89 -5.35 1.66
N ARG A 114 1.50 -5.67 2.81
CA ARG A 114 0.84 -5.64 4.11
C ARG A 114 0.57 -4.20 4.55
N VAL A 115 -0.59 -3.99 5.15
CA VAL A 115 -1.02 -2.71 5.72
C VAL A 115 -0.42 -2.49 7.10
N GLY A 116 -0.25 -3.54 7.89
CA GLY A 116 0.31 -3.47 9.24
C GLY A 116 0.95 -4.79 9.67
N ALA A 117 1.07 -5.00 10.99
CA ALA A 117 1.68 -6.21 11.56
C ALA A 117 0.88 -7.50 11.29
N ALA A 118 -0.46 -7.39 11.16
CA ALA A 118 -1.32 -8.53 10.85
C ALA A 118 -0.97 -9.12 9.47
N ALA A 119 -0.70 -10.43 9.43
CA ALA A 119 -0.12 -11.09 8.26
C ALA A 119 -1.01 -11.06 7.01
N ASP A 120 -2.33 -11.07 7.20
CA ASP A 120 -3.33 -11.29 6.15
C ASP A 120 -4.02 -9.98 5.68
N THR A 121 -3.70 -8.85 6.32
CA THR A 121 -4.28 -7.56 5.95
C THR A 121 -3.39 -6.85 4.94
N THR A 122 -3.77 -6.93 3.66
CA THR A 122 -3.08 -6.29 2.54
C THR A 122 -3.86 -5.09 2.00
N PHE A 123 -3.20 -4.22 1.23
CA PHE A 123 -3.89 -3.10 0.58
C PHE A 123 -4.98 -3.58 -0.38
N ARG A 124 -4.77 -4.72 -1.03
CA ARG A 124 -5.74 -5.42 -1.87
C ARG A 124 -7.03 -5.68 -1.11
N THR A 125 -6.93 -6.33 0.04
CA THR A 125 -8.08 -6.70 0.87
C THR A 125 -8.77 -5.47 1.45
N VAL A 126 -8.00 -4.48 1.91
CA VAL A 126 -8.56 -3.28 2.56
C VAL A 126 -9.27 -2.37 1.55
N LEU A 127 -8.68 -2.12 0.39
CA LEU A 127 -9.27 -1.23 -0.62
C LEU A 127 -10.29 -1.96 -1.51
N GLY A 128 -10.24 -3.30 -1.55
CA GLY A 128 -11.04 -4.11 -2.47
C GLY A 128 -10.66 -3.83 -3.92
N VAL A 129 -9.38 -3.96 -4.24
CA VAL A 129 -8.81 -3.68 -5.56
C VAL A 129 -8.20 -4.93 -6.20
N PRO A 130 -8.01 -4.98 -7.53
CA PRO A 130 -7.24 -6.01 -8.21
C PRO A 130 -5.78 -6.10 -7.72
N ALA A 131 -5.09 -7.20 -8.02
CA ALA A 131 -3.72 -7.42 -7.55
C ALA A 131 -2.70 -6.49 -8.22
N GLU A 132 -3.04 -6.02 -9.42
CA GLU A 132 -2.24 -5.22 -10.33
C GLU A 132 -2.30 -3.72 -9.98
N VAL A 133 -3.27 -3.32 -9.14
CA VAL A 133 -3.48 -1.93 -8.75
C VAL A 133 -2.59 -1.55 -7.57
N ARG A 134 -1.83 -0.47 -7.71
CA ARG A 134 -1.00 0.06 -6.62
C ARG A 134 -1.80 0.97 -5.70
N ALA A 135 -1.55 0.86 -4.39
CA ALA A 135 -2.11 1.75 -3.38
C ALA A 135 -1.15 2.91 -3.10
N ARG A 136 -1.64 4.15 -3.17
CA ARG A 136 -0.89 5.34 -2.76
C ARG A 136 -1.25 5.69 -1.32
N VAL A 137 -0.25 5.78 -0.46
CA VAL A 137 -0.42 6.10 0.96
C VAL A 137 -0.05 7.57 1.17
N TYR A 138 -0.94 8.30 1.81
CA TYR A 138 -0.78 9.71 2.12
C TYR A 138 -0.84 9.93 3.64
N ARG A 139 0.00 10.82 4.16
CA ARG A 139 -0.13 11.38 5.50
C ARG A 139 -1.18 12.47 5.48
N VAL A 140 -2.16 12.40 6.36
CA VAL A 140 -3.10 13.51 6.55
C VAL A 140 -2.41 14.61 7.35
N ILE A 141 -2.32 15.79 6.76
CA ILE A 141 -1.66 16.96 7.33
C ILE A 141 -2.69 17.90 7.96
N ASP A 142 -3.89 17.96 7.37
CA ASP A 142 -5.02 18.72 7.86
C ASP A 142 -6.32 17.96 7.61
N GLU A 143 -7.18 17.89 8.64
CA GLU A 143 -8.54 17.35 8.57
C GLU A 143 -9.48 18.35 9.23
N ARG A 144 -10.41 18.88 8.45
CA ARG A 144 -11.44 19.81 8.92
C ARG A 144 -12.82 19.22 8.71
N THR A 145 -13.69 19.53 9.65
CA THR A 145 -15.09 19.12 9.68
C THR A 145 -15.96 20.36 9.78
N SER A 146 -17.01 20.42 8.97
CA SER A 146 -18.07 21.42 9.13
C SER A 146 -19.18 20.88 10.03
N ALA A 147 -20.17 21.72 10.34
CA ALA A 147 -21.35 21.31 11.10
C ALA A 147 -22.21 20.24 10.39
N SER A 148 -22.11 20.12 9.06
CA SER A 148 -22.85 19.09 8.30
C SER A 148 -22.22 17.70 8.38
N ALA A 149 -20.97 17.60 8.86
CA ALA A 149 -20.26 16.34 9.04
C ALA A 149 -20.71 15.66 10.35
N ALA A 150 -21.96 15.15 10.37
CA ALA A 150 -22.57 14.59 11.57
C ALA A 150 -21.73 13.44 12.18
N ALA A 151 -21.09 12.60 11.36
CA ALA A 151 -20.24 11.52 11.85
C ALA A 151 -18.85 11.98 12.36
N GLY A 152 -18.47 13.25 12.18
CA GLY A 152 -17.11 13.73 12.43
C GLY A 152 -16.22 13.60 11.20
N GLY A 153 -14.92 13.32 11.41
CA GLY A 153 -13.96 13.07 10.34
C GLY A 153 -14.07 11.66 9.76
N LEU A 154 -13.12 11.24 8.92
CA LEU A 154 -13.15 9.87 8.36
C LEU A 154 -12.90 8.78 9.42
N CYS A 155 -12.31 9.16 10.55
CA CYS A 155 -12.16 8.32 11.75
C CYS A 155 -13.22 8.58 12.83
N GLY A 156 -14.33 9.23 12.47
CA GLY A 156 -15.41 9.55 13.37
C GLY A 156 -15.15 10.81 14.21
N ARG A 157 -15.87 10.94 15.34
CA ARG A 157 -15.76 12.09 16.25
C ARG A 157 -14.62 11.95 17.28
N GLU A 158 -14.26 10.71 17.60
CA GLU A 158 -13.37 10.40 18.73
C GLU A 158 -11.90 10.36 18.33
N ALA A 159 -11.61 10.21 17.03
CA ALA A 159 -10.25 10.11 16.51
C ALA A 159 -10.09 10.91 15.22
N ARG A 160 -8.88 11.43 15.02
CA ARG A 160 -8.49 12.07 13.76
C ARG A 160 -7.89 11.04 12.80
N THR A 161 -8.13 11.26 11.52
CA THR A 161 -7.47 10.53 10.45
C THR A 161 -6.01 10.97 10.38
N THR A 162 -5.06 10.02 10.44
CA THR A 162 -3.62 10.33 10.37
C THR A 162 -3.00 9.92 9.04
N ALA A 163 -3.60 8.96 8.35
CA ALA A 163 -3.19 8.54 7.02
C ALA A 163 -4.40 8.05 6.21
N ILE A 164 -4.27 8.12 4.90
CA ILE A 164 -5.19 7.47 3.96
C ILE A 164 -4.40 6.62 2.98
N ALA A 165 -5.02 5.54 2.49
CA ALA A 165 -4.58 4.85 1.29
C ALA A 165 -5.62 5.07 0.20
N ALA A 166 -5.19 5.40 -1.01
CA ALA A 166 -6.08 5.65 -2.14
C ALA A 166 -5.61 4.93 -3.41
N ALA A 167 -6.56 4.52 -4.25
CA ALA A 167 -6.30 3.95 -5.57
C ALA A 167 -7.38 4.40 -6.57
N GLU A 168 -6.95 4.99 -7.69
CA GLU A 168 -7.78 5.36 -8.84
C GLU A 168 -7.47 4.41 -10.00
N PHE A 169 -8.45 3.62 -10.45
CA PHE A 169 -8.26 2.56 -11.44
C PHE A 169 -9.54 2.31 -12.25
N VAL A 170 -9.43 1.57 -13.35
CA VAL A 170 -10.57 1.03 -14.09
C VAL A 170 -10.98 -0.30 -13.48
N ASP A 171 -12.23 -0.43 -13.03
CA ASP A 171 -12.76 -1.64 -12.41
C ASP A 171 -13.14 -2.71 -13.44
N GLU A 172 -13.62 -3.87 -12.95
CA GLU A 172 -14.00 -5.01 -13.79
C GLU A 172 -15.16 -4.69 -14.74
N GLY A 173 -15.94 -3.63 -14.48
CA GLY A 173 -17.00 -3.14 -15.36
C GLY A 173 -16.52 -2.23 -16.48
N GLY A 174 -15.23 -1.84 -16.48
CA GLY A 174 -14.67 -0.86 -17.39
C GLY A 174 -14.89 0.59 -16.94
N ASP A 175 -15.41 0.81 -15.74
CA ASP A 175 -15.68 2.13 -15.19
C ASP A 175 -14.52 2.60 -14.30
N TRP A 176 -14.29 3.91 -14.27
CA TRP A 176 -13.31 4.48 -13.34
C TRP A 176 -13.84 4.46 -11.90
N ALA A 177 -13.03 3.91 -11.02
CA ALA A 177 -13.28 3.78 -9.59
C ALA A 177 -12.17 4.45 -8.76
N LEU A 178 -12.57 5.01 -7.63
CA LEU A 178 -11.67 5.53 -6.60
C LEU A 178 -11.99 4.85 -5.27
N ARG A 179 -10.99 4.22 -4.67
CA ARG A 179 -11.09 3.59 -3.34
C ARG A 179 -10.23 4.36 -2.36
N ILE A 180 -10.77 4.65 -1.18
CA ILE A 180 -10.06 5.32 -0.09
C ILE A 180 -10.26 4.52 1.20
N ALA A 181 -9.17 4.17 1.88
CA ALA A 181 -9.19 3.67 3.25
C ALA A 181 -8.59 4.71 4.19
N ALA A 182 -9.28 5.03 5.28
CA ALA A 182 -8.83 5.94 6.31
C ALA A 182 -8.25 5.18 7.50
N PHE A 183 -7.15 5.70 8.03
CA PHE A 183 -6.42 5.11 9.14
C PHE A 183 -6.16 6.12 10.24
N LYS A 184 -6.09 5.63 11.48
CA LYS A 184 -5.51 6.35 12.61
C LYS A 184 -4.33 5.55 13.18
N GLY A 185 -3.41 6.26 13.84
CA GLY A 185 -2.23 5.66 14.44
C GLY A 185 -0.98 6.52 14.23
N ARG A 186 0.11 6.13 14.90
CA ARG A 186 1.38 6.89 14.88
C ARG A 186 2.20 6.69 13.62
N ARG A 187 2.11 5.52 13.00
CA ARG A 187 2.83 5.17 11.77
C ARG A 187 1.84 4.93 10.63
N PRO A 188 2.15 5.37 9.41
CA PRO A 188 1.30 5.13 8.25
C PRO A 188 1.25 3.63 7.91
N PRO A 189 0.20 3.17 7.21
CA PRO A 189 0.11 1.80 6.72
C PRO A 189 1.25 1.49 5.73
N GLY A 190 1.68 0.23 5.69
CA GLY A 190 2.75 -0.24 4.80
C GLY A 190 4.17 -0.10 5.35
N GLU A 191 4.37 0.62 6.45
CA GLU A 191 5.68 0.70 7.11
C GLU A 191 5.97 -0.54 7.99
N ARG A 192 7.25 -0.92 8.08
CA ARG A 192 7.68 -2.03 8.94
C ARG A 192 7.36 -1.72 10.41
N GLY A 193 6.62 -2.62 11.06
CA GLY A 193 6.19 -2.45 12.45
C GLY A 193 5.18 -1.32 12.63
N ALA A 194 4.43 -0.97 11.58
CA ALA A 194 3.23 -0.16 11.70
C ALA A 194 2.05 -1.01 12.17
N GLU A 195 1.24 -0.41 13.04
CA GLU A 195 -0.03 -0.97 13.53
C GLU A 195 -1.13 0.09 13.36
N PRO A 196 -1.47 0.45 12.11
CA PRO A 196 -2.54 1.40 11.85
C PRO A 196 -3.90 0.74 12.15
N GLU A 197 -4.82 1.50 12.73
CA GLU A 197 -6.21 1.08 12.89
C GLU A 197 -7.03 1.60 11.71
N ILE A 198 -7.75 0.70 11.03
CA ILE A 198 -8.64 1.06 9.93
C ILE A 198 -9.90 1.70 10.52
N CYS A 199 -10.21 2.90 10.06
CA CYS A 199 -11.38 3.64 10.48
C CYS A 199 -12.59 3.41 9.57
N GLY A 200 -12.34 3.38 8.27
CA GLY A 200 -13.39 3.30 7.26
C GLY A 200 -12.82 3.10 5.86
N VAL A 201 -13.65 2.51 4.99
CA VAL A 201 -13.34 2.27 3.58
C VAL A 201 -14.47 2.83 2.73
N PHE A 202 -14.11 3.73 1.83
CA PHE A 202 -15.02 4.53 1.02
C PHE A 202 -14.77 4.22 -0.45
N ALA A 203 -15.83 3.91 -1.18
CA ALA A 203 -15.76 3.63 -2.60
C ALA A 203 -16.51 4.70 -3.37
N PHE A 204 -15.92 5.10 -4.49
CA PHE A 204 -16.48 6.07 -5.41
C PHE A 204 -16.35 5.59 -6.85
N ARG A 205 -17.23 6.10 -7.70
CA ARG A 205 -17.27 5.87 -9.14
C ARG A 205 -17.27 7.19 -9.89
N GLN A 206 -16.84 7.18 -11.14
CA GLN A 206 -16.96 8.36 -11.99
C GLN A 206 -18.45 8.71 -12.17
N PRO A 207 -18.83 10.01 -12.09
CA PRO A 207 -20.18 10.44 -12.41
C PRO A 207 -20.56 10.05 -13.85
N GLY A 208 -21.78 9.59 -14.04
CA GLY A 208 -22.36 9.29 -15.36
C GLY A 208 -22.77 10.52 -16.15
#